data_AF-A0AAV9MES7-F1
#
_entry.id   AF-A0AAV9MES7-F1
#
_cell.length_a   1.000
_cell.length_b   1.000
_cell.length_c   1.000
_cell.angle_alpha   90.00
_cell.angle_beta   90.00
_cell.angle_gamma   90.00
#
_symmetry.space_group_name_H-M   'P 1'
#
loop_
_entity.id
_entity.type
_entity.pdbx_description
1 polymer ?
#
loop_
_entity_poly.entity_id
_entity_poly.type
_entity_poly.pdbx_seq_one_letter_code
_entity_poly.pdbx_strand_id
1 'polypeptide(L)'
;MHLGKFALGLRLDQFIAGWPIGDGGVALSNHVGGTWFDSRVVNKETCSDRIHRTTSSDNNSIFLSDLSARLRVVDGQSRDSRNRGSGYLKRLEKRDGGKAYELSRQQKILRRIVSEPIPLMAQIVQQLDDETVESAKEYLRNLIAMPERIYEFVSLQNRLDERSDLTNQTLLNCHKIQLEFLVAIRTGLGSFLSENTRLLTSELVEIFLLEKCRNINCRRFLLVEDHGCKICSTKKGFCSECMCLVCLHFDCANNTCSWVGCDACLHWCHAVCGIRRNLIKPGPSLKGPSRTTKMQFYCLGCGHASEMFGFVKDVFMSCAKEWGEETLMKELDYVRKIFQGSEDFKGKELHVKADVLHTKLVTKMISPSDACDFIF
;
A
#
# COMPACT_ATOMS: atom_id res chain seq x y z
N MET A 1 -12.43 15.84 -28.25
CA MET A 1 -12.24 14.78 -27.24
C MET A 1 -11.38 15.32 -26.10
N HIS A 2 -12.03 15.96 -25.12
CA HIS A 2 -11.43 16.54 -23.91
C HIS A 2 -12.03 15.81 -22.71
N LEU A 3 -11.39 14.74 -22.25
CA LEU A 3 -11.87 13.93 -21.11
C LEU A 3 -10.74 13.48 -20.17
N GLY A 4 -9.63 14.24 -20.10
CA GLY A 4 -8.48 13.92 -19.23
C GLY A 4 -7.93 15.07 -18.40
N LYS A 5 -8.60 16.23 -18.35
CA LYS A 5 -8.11 17.43 -17.64
C LYS A 5 -8.70 17.66 -16.24
N PHE A 6 -9.60 16.80 -15.78
CA PHE A 6 -10.35 17.05 -14.54
C PHE A 6 -9.91 16.19 -13.33
N ALA A 7 -9.05 15.19 -13.51
CA ALA A 7 -8.65 14.31 -12.39
C ALA A 7 -7.58 14.91 -11.46
N LEU A 8 -6.75 15.86 -11.94
CA LEU A 8 -5.79 16.59 -11.12
C LEU A 8 -6.41 17.83 -10.45
N GLY A 9 -7.40 18.47 -11.09
CA GLY A 9 -8.07 19.68 -10.56
C GLY A 9 -9.18 19.39 -9.54
N LEU A 10 -10.06 18.41 -9.80
CA LEU A 10 -11.21 18.16 -8.90
C LEU A 10 -10.87 17.40 -7.62
N ARG A 11 -9.65 16.87 -7.52
CA ARG A 11 -9.15 16.25 -6.29
C ARG A 11 -8.33 17.19 -5.42
N LEU A 12 -8.00 18.41 -5.86
CA LEU A 12 -7.44 19.41 -4.95
C LEU A 12 -8.54 20.01 -4.05
N ASP A 13 -9.73 20.25 -4.60
CA ASP A 13 -10.83 20.91 -3.89
C ASP A 13 -11.52 20.03 -2.83
N GLN A 14 -11.34 18.70 -2.90
CA GLN A 14 -11.80 17.78 -1.83
C GLN A 14 -10.78 17.53 -0.72
N PHE A 15 -9.59 18.15 -0.80
CA PHE A 15 -8.52 17.95 0.19
C PHE A 15 -8.18 19.20 1.02
N ILE A 16 -8.81 20.35 0.74
CA ILE A 16 -8.59 21.59 1.52
C ILE A 16 -9.50 21.65 2.78
N ALA A 17 -10.48 20.77 2.93
CA ALA A 17 -11.35 20.75 4.11
C ALA A 17 -10.97 19.62 5.09
N GLY A 18 -10.17 19.94 6.11
CA GLY A 18 -10.21 19.22 7.38
C GLY A 18 -8.89 18.77 8.00
N TRP A 19 -7.95 19.69 8.25
CA TRP A 19 -6.98 19.53 9.35
C TRP A 19 -6.96 20.81 10.20
N PRO A 20 -7.43 20.78 11.47
CA PRO A 20 -7.27 21.91 12.35
C PRO A 20 -5.88 21.89 12.99
N ILE A 21 -5.09 22.93 12.69
CA ILE A 21 -4.11 23.47 13.63
C ILE A 21 -4.93 24.33 14.59
N GLY A 22 -4.90 24.02 15.88
CA GLY A 22 -5.66 24.75 16.89
C GLY A 22 -5.09 26.14 17.16
N ASP A 23 -5.97 27.15 17.19
CA ASP A 23 -6.11 28.05 18.35
C ASP A 23 -7.45 28.83 18.26
N GLY A 24 -7.98 29.23 19.42
CA GLY A 24 -9.41 29.46 19.67
C GLY A 24 -10.13 30.66 19.03
N GLY A 25 -11.47 30.64 19.15
CA GLY A 25 -12.33 31.83 19.05
C GLY A 25 -13.61 31.70 18.20
N VAL A 26 -14.72 31.32 18.84
CA VAL A 26 -16.10 31.85 18.69
C VAL A 26 -16.76 32.01 17.30
N ALA A 27 -17.88 31.26 17.13
CA ALA A 27 -19.19 31.62 16.53
C ALA A 27 -19.52 31.50 15.00
N LEU A 28 -20.61 30.73 14.78
CA LEU A 28 -21.82 30.94 13.94
C LEU A 28 -21.88 30.53 12.43
N SER A 29 -22.68 29.46 12.22
CA SER A 29 -23.89 29.31 11.37
C SER A 29 -23.92 29.41 9.82
N ASN A 30 -24.63 28.40 9.27
CA ASN A 30 -25.64 28.38 8.16
C ASN A 30 -25.29 27.84 6.75
N HIS A 31 -25.81 26.62 6.49
CA HIS A 31 -26.83 26.18 5.50
C HIS A 31 -26.73 26.37 3.95
N VAL A 32 -27.30 25.34 3.28
CA VAL A 32 -27.84 25.19 1.89
C VAL A 32 -26.81 24.79 0.81
N GLY A 33 -26.98 23.79 -0.08
CA GLY A 33 -28.07 22.90 -0.49
C GLY A 33 -27.98 22.63 -2.01
N GLY A 34 -28.28 21.42 -2.50
CA GLY A 34 -28.64 21.14 -3.92
C GLY A 34 -27.80 20.07 -4.67
N THR A 35 -28.24 18.80 -4.83
CA THR A 35 -29.05 18.17 -5.94
C THR A 35 -28.23 17.86 -7.21
N TRP A 36 -27.73 16.63 -7.41
CA TRP A 36 -28.28 15.49 -8.21
C TRP A 36 -28.54 15.74 -9.70
N PHE A 37 -27.85 14.99 -10.59
CA PHE A 37 -28.43 14.39 -11.80
C PHE A 37 -27.71 13.08 -12.20
N ASP A 38 -28.54 12.10 -12.53
CA ASP A 38 -28.32 10.72 -12.98
C ASP A 38 -28.21 10.66 -14.52
N SER A 39 -27.44 9.73 -15.09
CA SER A 39 -27.73 9.12 -16.39
C SER A 39 -26.93 7.84 -16.67
N ARG A 40 -27.68 6.85 -17.16
CA ARG A 40 -27.38 5.43 -17.40
C ARG A 40 -26.70 5.11 -18.74
N VAL A 41 -25.87 4.06 -18.68
CA VAL A 41 -25.81 2.82 -19.51
C VAL A 41 -25.78 2.93 -21.04
N VAL A 42 -24.77 2.31 -21.68
CA VAL A 42 -24.92 1.26 -22.72
C VAL A 42 -23.69 0.33 -22.73
N ASN A 43 -23.95 -0.97 -22.74
CA ASN A 43 -23.02 -2.10 -22.73
C ASN A 43 -22.83 -2.65 -24.18
N LYS A 44 -21.62 -3.11 -24.56
CA LYS A 44 -21.46 -4.12 -25.64
C LYS A 44 -20.06 -4.79 -25.62
N GLU A 45 -20.07 -6.09 -25.37
CA GLU A 45 -18.98 -7.05 -25.44
C GLU A 45 -18.53 -7.33 -26.90
N THR A 46 -17.28 -7.74 -27.12
CA THR A 46 -16.89 -8.97 -27.87
C THR A 46 -15.39 -9.25 -27.68
N CYS A 47 -15.06 -10.50 -27.33
CA CYS A 47 -13.72 -11.06 -27.12
C CYS A 47 -13.16 -11.67 -28.43
N SER A 48 -11.83 -11.70 -28.60
CA SER A 48 -11.13 -12.75 -29.36
C SER A 48 -9.64 -12.81 -29.04
N ASP A 49 -9.21 -14.02 -28.68
CA ASP A 49 -7.86 -14.48 -28.37
C ASP A 49 -6.87 -14.38 -29.54
N ARG A 50 -5.57 -14.20 -29.23
CA ARG A 50 -4.49 -14.94 -29.90
C ARG A 50 -3.20 -14.96 -29.07
N ILE A 51 -2.72 -16.19 -28.91
CA ILE A 51 -1.56 -16.67 -28.16
C ILE A 51 -0.26 -16.43 -28.96
N HIS A 52 0.79 -15.89 -28.32
CA HIS A 52 2.17 -16.26 -28.64
C HIS A 52 3.04 -16.28 -27.37
N ARG A 53 3.57 -17.48 -27.08
CA ARG A 53 4.61 -17.75 -26.08
C ARG A 53 5.94 -17.16 -26.53
N THR A 54 6.67 -16.56 -25.58
CA THR A 54 8.15 -16.58 -25.57
C THR A 54 8.65 -16.74 -24.15
N THR A 55 9.63 -17.63 -24.03
CA THR A 55 10.37 -18.15 -22.88
C THR A 55 11.36 -17.14 -22.26
N SER A 56 11.80 -17.45 -21.03
CA SER A 56 13.03 -16.94 -20.37
C SER A 56 12.90 -15.57 -19.68
N SER A 57 13.37 -15.28 -18.46
CA SER A 57 14.19 -15.97 -17.46
C SER A 57 13.91 -15.37 -16.07
N ASP A 58 14.34 -16.10 -15.05
CA ASP A 58 14.21 -15.88 -13.61
C ASP A 58 14.46 -14.45 -13.10
N ASN A 59 13.62 -14.02 -12.15
CA ASN A 59 13.98 -13.03 -11.13
C ASN A 59 13.13 -13.23 -9.87
N ASN A 60 13.80 -13.66 -8.80
CA ASN A 60 13.24 -13.92 -7.48
C ASN A 60 12.73 -12.62 -6.83
N SER A 61 11.40 -12.46 -6.77
CA SER A 61 10.76 -11.74 -5.69
C SER A 61 9.87 -12.74 -4.97
N ILE A 62 10.28 -13.14 -3.76
CA ILE A 62 9.51 -14.07 -2.93
C ILE A 62 8.20 -13.38 -2.57
N PHE A 63 7.14 -13.84 -3.23
CA PHE A 63 5.77 -13.44 -2.97
C PHE A 63 5.29 -14.13 -1.69
N LEU A 64 4.81 -13.36 -0.71
CA LEU A 64 4.09 -13.91 0.45
C LEU A 64 2.78 -14.63 0.03
N SER A 65 2.19 -14.27 -1.12
CA SER A 65 1.01 -14.95 -1.66
C SER A 65 1.31 -16.25 -2.43
N ASP A 66 2.56 -16.48 -2.87
CA ASP A 66 2.92 -17.68 -3.65
C ASP A 66 3.25 -18.91 -2.78
N LEU A 67 3.47 -18.71 -1.48
CA LEU A 67 3.66 -19.80 -0.51
C LEU A 67 2.34 -20.53 -0.19
N SER A 68 1.20 -19.87 -0.33
CA SER A 68 -0.12 -20.45 -0.05
C SER A 68 -0.62 -21.39 -1.18
N ALA A 69 -0.14 -21.21 -2.41
CA ALA A 69 -0.67 -21.89 -3.60
C ALA A 69 -0.02 -23.26 -3.94
N ARG A 70 1.00 -23.72 -3.18
CA ARG A 70 1.84 -24.88 -3.57
C ARG A 70 1.69 -26.15 -2.73
N LEU A 71 0.52 -26.42 -2.15
CA LEU A 71 0.24 -27.77 -1.60
C LEU A 71 -0.97 -28.39 -2.30
N ARG A 72 -0.74 -29.02 -3.47
CA ARG A 72 -1.72 -29.93 -4.07
C ARG A 72 -1.68 -31.27 -3.32
N VAL A 73 -2.85 -31.64 -2.82
CA VAL A 73 -3.22 -32.93 -2.24
C VAL A 73 -2.93 -34.06 -3.24
N VAL A 74 -2.25 -35.11 -2.77
CA VAL A 74 -2.24 -36.42 -3.43
C VAL A 74 -3.19 -37.31 -2.64
N ASP A 75 -4.25 -37.76 -3.32
CA ASP A 75 -5.24 -38.71 -2.82
C ASP A 75 -4.64 -40.10 -2.59
N GLY A 76 -5.09 -40.75 -1.51
CA GLY A 76 -4.86 -42.15 -1.21
C GLY A 76 -5.95 -42.67 -0.27
N GLN A 77 -6.92 -43.38 -0.83
CA GLN A 77 -8.08 -43.98 -0.15
C GLN A 77 -7.66 -45.06 0.88
N SER A 78 -8.35 -45.13 2.03
CA SER A 78 -9.08 -46.34 2.47
C SER A 78 -9.75 -46.14 3.85
N ARG A 79 -10.93 -46.75 3.93
CA ARG A 79 -11.97 -46.79 4.97
C ARG A 79 -11.53 -47.62 6.19
N ASP A 80 -11.85 -47.20 7.42
CA ASP A 80 -12.85 -47.81 8.33
C ASP A 80 -12.81 -47.18 9.77
N SER A 81 -13.73 -47.62 10.62
CA SER A 81 -14.53 -46.88 11.58
C SER A 81 -14.07 -46.76 13.06
N ARG A 82 -14.76 -45.83 13.75
CA ARG A 82 -15.11 -45.75 15.20
C ARG A 82 -14.12 -45.17 16.25
N ASN A 83 -14.59 -44.04 16.80
CA ASN A 83 -14.70 -43.70 18.22
C ASN A 83 -13.56 -42.92 18.93
N ARG A 84 -13.99 -41.81 19.55
CA ARG A 84 -13.47 -41.08 20.73
C ARG A 84 -12.11 -40.39 20.69
N GLY A 85 -12.17 -39.09 21.01
CA GLY A 85 -11.30 -38.52 22.04
C GLY A 85 -10.33 -37.44 21.55
N SER A 86 -10.62 -36.20 21.98
CA SER A 86 -9.69 -35.07 22.18
C SER A 86 -8.19 -35.42 22.06
N GLY A 87 -7.52 -34.96 21.00
CA GLY A 87 -6.10 -35.27 20.79
C GLY A 87 -5.40 -34.60 19.61
N TYR A 88 -5.98 -33.58 18.97
CA TYR A 88 -5.42 -33.04 17.72
C TYR A 88 -4.33 -31.95 17.87
N LEU A 89 -3.98 -31.52 19.09
CA LEU A 89 -2.92 -30.53 19.31
C LEU A 89 -1.56 -31.15 19.72
N LYS A 90 -1.29 -32.41 19.35
CA LYS A 90 -0.03 -33.09 19.71
C LYS A 90 0.69 -33.78 18.55
N ARG A 91 0.43 -33.34 17.30
CA ARG A 91 1.08 -33.87 16.10
C ARG A 91 1.75 -32.77 15.27
N LEU A 92 2.76 -32.14 15.86
CA LEU A 92 3.81 -31.41 15.13
C LEU A 92 5.16 -31.43 15.87
N GLU A 93 5.17 -31.81 17.14
CA GLU A 93 6.39 -32.04 17.91
C GLU A 93 6.76 -33.52 17.90
N LYS A 94 7.23 -34.04 16.75
CA LYS A 94 8.05 -35.26 16.68
C LYS A 94 8.47 -35.50 15.24
N ARG A 95 9.41 -34.69 14.78
CA ARG A 95 10.47 -35.19 13.92
C ARG A 95 11.75 -34.45 14.28
N ASP A 96 12.73 -35.27 14.63
CA ASP A 96 14.11 -34.98 14.98
C ASP A 96 14.43 -34.58 16.42
N GLY A 97 15.43 -35.25 16.97
CA GLY A 97 15.87 -35.14 18.36
C GLY A 97 16.62 -33.83 18.59
N GLY A 98 16.02 -32.93 19.38
CA GLY A 98 16.64 -31.70 19.83
C GLY A 98 15.70 -31.01 20.81
N LYS A 99 16.26 -30.42 21.88
CA LYS A 99 15.55 -29.74 22.99
C LYS A 99 14.23 -29.06 22.56
N ALA A 100 13.15 -29.31 23.30
CA ALA A 100 11.93 -28.51 23.20
C ALA A 100 12.32 -27.03 23.36
N TYR A 101 12.16 -26.25 22.30
CA TYR A 101 12.42 -24.82 22.35
C TYR A 101 11.36 -24.21 23.28
N GLU A 102 11.77 -23.82 24.49
CA GLU A 102 10.86 -23.20 25.44
C GLU A 102 10.45 -21.83 24.91
N LEU A 103 9.18 -21.73 24.50
CA LEU A 103 8.63 -20.48 23.97
C LEU A 103 8.65 -19.40 25.06
N SER A 104 9.08 -18.20 24.68
CA SER A 104 9.02 -17.02 25.55
C SER A 104 7.57 -16.71 25.95
N ARG A 105 7.39 -15.92 27.02
CA ARG A 105 6.06 -15.47 27.46
C ARG A 105 5.34 -14.71 26.34
N GLN A 106 6.06 -13.86 25.60
CA GLN A 106 5.55 -13.07 24.49
C GLN A 106 5.10 -13.97 23.33
N GLN A 107 5.90 -14.96 22.95
CA GLN A 107 5.55 -15.94 21.91
C GLN A 107 4.27 -16.71 22.27
N LYS A 108 4.16 -17.14 23.53
CA LYS A 108 2.95 -17.83 24.04
C LYS A 108 1.71 -16.94 23.93
N ILE A 109 1.82 -15.65 24.28
CA ILE A 109 0.72 -14.69 24.17
C ILE A 109 0.28 -14.53 22.71
N LEU A 110 1.20 -14.25 21.78
CA LEU A 110 0.87 -14.06 20.36
C LEU A 110 0.23 -15.31 19.75
N ARG A 111 0.76 -16.51 20.08
CA ARG A 111 0.19 -17.77 19.61
C ARG A 111 -1.22 -18.02 20.12
N ARG A 112 -1.55 -17.58 21.35
CA ARG A 112 -2.91 -17.68 21.90
C ARG A 112 -3.84 -16.68 21.22
N ILE A 113 -3.41 -15.44 21.03
CA ILE A 113 -4.21 -14.40 20.35
C ILE A 113 -4.73 -14.88 18.99
N VAL A 114 -3.87 -15.49 18.16
CA VAL A 114 -4.25 -15.93 16.81
C VAL A 114 -5.02 -17.25 16.76
N SER A 115 -5.31 -17.90 17.89
CA SER A 115 -5.89 -19.26 17.89
C SER A 115 -7.08 -19.44 18.82
N GLU A 116 -7.04 -18.77 19.96
CA GLU A 116 -8.07 -18.92 20.98
C GLU A 116 -9.30 -18.05 20.64
N PRO A 117 -10.52 -18.48 20.99
CA PRO A 117 -11.75 -17.73 20.77
C PRO A 117 -11.69 -16.32 21.36
N ILE A 118 -12.35 -15.35 20.72
CA ILE A 118 -12.36 -13.95 21.17
C ILE A 118 -12.73 -13.79 22.66
N PRO A 119 -13.81 -14.42 23.18
CA PRO A 119 -14.21 -14.22 24.58
C PRO A 119 -13.16 -14.73 25.59
N LEU A 120 -12.48 -15.84 25.27
CA LEU A 120 -11.44 -16.41 26.14
C LEU A 120 -10.22 -15.49 26.17
N MET A 121 -9.79 -15.00 25.02
CA MET A 121 -8.66 -14.07 24.94
C MET A 121 -8.95 -12.71 25.56
N ALA A 122 -10.19 -12.22 25.50
CA ALA A 122 -10.58 -11.00 26.19
C ALA A 122 -10.34 -11.13 27.71
N GLN A 123 -10.72 -12.28 28.30
CA GLN A 123 -10.46 -12.56 29.73
C GLN A 123 -8.97 -12.64 30.05
N ILE A 124 -8.19 -13.29 29.18
CA ILE A 124 -6.74 -13.43 29.36
C ILE A 124 -6.06 -12.05 29.30
N VAL A 125 -6.40 -11.24 28.29
CA VAL A 125 -5.80 -9.91 28.07
C VAL A 125 -6.16 -8.96 29.20
N GLN A 126 -7.38 -9.03 29.74
CA GLN A 126 -7.79 -8.24 30.90
C GLN A 126 -6.96 -8.54 32.17
N GLN A 127 -6.36 -9.72 32.26
CA GLN A 127 -5.52 -10.14 33.39
C GLN A 127 -4.03 -9.86 33.17
N LEU A 128 -3.63 -9.41 31.97
CA LEU A 128 -2.23 -9.06 31.71
C LEU A 128 -1.92 -7.69 32.30
N ASP A 129 -0.76 -7.58 32.94
CA ASP A 129 -0.17 -6.30 33.33
C ASP A 129 0.33 -5.51 32.10
N ASP A 130 0.36 -4.19 32.23
CA ASP A 130 0.75 -3.27 31.14
C ASP A 130 2.16 -3.55 30.62
N GLU A 131 3.10 -3.90 31.51
CA GLU A 131 4.48 -4.25 31.15
C GLU A 131 4.52 -5.49 30.25
N THR A 132 3.72 -6.50 30.56
CA THR A 132 3.62 -7.72 29.75
C THR A 132 3.00 -7.44 28.39
N VAL A 133 1.93 -6.63 28.35
CA VAL A 133 1.31 -6.20 27.10
C VAL A 133 2.33 -5.49 26.22
N GLU A 134 3.09 -4.54 26.78
CA GLU A 134 4.02 -3.74 25.99
C GLU A 134 5.25 -4.56 25.57
N SER A 135 5.73 -5.48 26.40
CA SER A 135 6.76 -6.44 26.00
C SER A 135 6.31 -7.34 24.84
N ALA A 136 5.03 -7.72 24.80
CA ALA A 136 4.46 -8.51 23.70
C ALA A 136 4.26 -7.67 22.43
N LYS A 137 3.87 -6.40 22.56
CA LYS A 137 3.79 -5.43 21.46
C LYS A 137 5.17 -5.19 20.84
N GLU A 138 6.19 -4.92 21.66
CA GLU A 138 7.58 -4.77 21.24
C GLU A 138 8.08 -6.04 20.53
N TYR A 139 7.81 -7.21 21.10
CA TYR A 139 8.20 -8.47 20.47
C TYR A 139 7.56 -8.66 19.08
N LEU A 140 6.26 -8.34 18.93
CA LEU A 140 5.59 -8.39 17.63
C LEU A 140 6.14 -7.36 16.64
N ARG A 141 6.43 -6.12 17.09
CA ARG A 141 7.09 -5.09 16.24
C ARG A 141 8.41 -5.60 15.68
N ASN A 142 9.22 -6.26 16.51
CA ASN A 142 10.48 -6.88 16.09
C ASN A 142 10.26 -8.04 15.11
N LEU A 143 9.26 -8.89 15.32
CA LEU A 143 8.92 -9.96 14.36
C LEU A 143 8.53 -9.42 12.97
N ILE A 144 7.79 -8.30 12.94
CA ILE A 144 7.38 -7.64 11.69
C ILE A 144 8.57 -7.00 10.97
N ALA A 145 9.48 -6.38 11.73
CA ALA A 145 10.60 -5.62 11.17
C ALA A 145 11.78 -6.49 10.71
N MET A 146 11.98 -7.68 11.29
CA MET A 146 13.17 -8.51 11.04
C MET A 146 12.92 -9.58 9.94
N PRO A 147 13.59 -9.49 8.78
CA PRO A 147 13.47 -10.49 7.71
C PRO A 147 13.86 -11.90 8.14
N GLU A 148 14.79 -12.05 9.09
CA GLU A 148 15.27 -13.34 9.58
C GLU A 148 14.19 -14.13 10.34
N ARG A 149 13.17 -13.42 10.85
CA ARG A 149 12.06 -14.00 11.61
C ARG A 149 10.76 -14.04 10.80
N ILE A 150 10.84 -13.83 9.49
CA ILE A 150 9.66 -13.80 8.61
C ILE A 150 8.83 -15.09 8.71
N TYR A 151 9.45 -16.26 8.85
CA TYR A 151 8.73 -17.53 8.99
C TYR A 151 7.90 -17.61 10.27
N GLU A 152 8.40 -17.06 11.38
CA GLU A 152 7.67 -17.01 12.64
C GLU A 152 6.46 -16.07 12.51
N PHE A 153 6.66 -14.91 11.90
CA PHE A 153 5.58 -13.96 11.63
C PHE A 153 4.51 -14.54 10.69
N VAL A 154 4.92 -15.16 9.58
CA VAL A 154 4.01 -15.82 8.62
C VAL A 154 3.25 -16.97 9.28
N SER A 155 3.86 -17.69 10.22
CA SER A 155 3.14 -18.72 10.99
C SER A 155 2.00 -18.14 11.82
N LEU A 156 2.15 -16.92 12.38
CA LEU A 156 1.06 -16.24 13.08
C LEU A 156 -0.05 -15.82 12.11
N GLN A 157 0.30 -15.31 10.92
CA GLN A 157 -0.67 -14.93 9.89
C GLN A 157 -1.47 -16.12 9.39
N ASN A 158 -0.83 -17.24 9.07
CA ASN A 158 -1.51 -18.44 8.59
C ASN A 158 -2.52 -18.96 9.63
N ARG A 159 -2.14 -19.00 10.91
CA ARG A 159 -3.05 -19.42 11.99
C ARG A 159 -4.23 -18.46 12.16
N LEU A 160 -3.99 -17.16 11.98
CA LEU A 160 -5.05 -16.16 12.01
C LEU A 160 -6.02 -16.33 10.82
N ASP A 161 -5.50 -16.67 9.64
CA ASP A 161 -6.28 -16.86 8.42
C ASP A 161 -7.16 -18.13 8.46
N GLU A 162 -6.77 -19.13 9.25
CA GLU A 162 -7.56 -20.34 9.52
C GLU A 162 -8.80 -20.08 10.40
N ARG A 163 -8.90 -18.90 11.03
CA ARG A 163 -10.02 -18.56 11.92
C ARG A 163 -11.25 -18.09 11.15
N SER A 164 -12.31 -18.89 11.21
CA SER A 164 -13.62 -18.58 10.65
C SER A 164 -14.55 -17.81 11.62
N ASP A 165 -14.19 -17.70 12.90
CA ASP A 165 -15.00 -17.04 13.93
C ASP A 165 -14.85 -15.50 13.92
N LEU A 166 -13.94 -14.96 13.10
CA LEU A 166 -13.62 -13.53 13.03
C LEU A 166 -14.55 -12.81 12.04
N THR A 167 -15.72 -12.41 12.54
CA THR A 167 -16.75 -11.65 11.83
C THR A 167 -16.81 -10.23 12.37
N ASN A 168 -17.46 -9.31 11.65
CA ASN A 168 -17.67 -7.93 12.12
C ASN A 168 -18.27 -7.90 13.55
N GLN A 169 -19.30 -8.70 13.80
CA GLN A 169 -19.97 -8.78 15.10
C GLN A 169 -19.05 -9.32 16.21
N THR A 170 -18.24 -10.35 15.95
CA THR A 170 -17.35 -10.90 16.97
C THR A 170 -16.16 -9.99 17.25
N LEU A 171 -15.64 -9.30 16.22
CA LEU A 171 -14.54 -8.35 16.34
C LEU A 171 -14.95 -7.05 17.06
N LEU A 172 -16.19 -6.57 16.90
CA LEU A 172 -16.70 -5.42 17.65
C LEU A 172 -16.77 -5.67 19.17
N ASN A 173 -16.92 -6.94 19.58
CA ASN A 173 -16.90 -7.36 20.98
C ASN A 173 -15.50 -7.75 21.47
N CYS A 174 -14.47 -7.59 20.64
CA CYS A 174 -13.10 -7.92 20.98
C CYS A 174 -12.51 -6.88 21.94
N HIS A 175 -11.70 -7.32 22.89
CA HIS A 175 -10.94 -6.41 23.74
C HIS A 175 -10.00 -5.56 22.86
N LYS A 176 -9.94 -4.24 23.08
CA LYS A 176 -9.19 -3.32 22.18
C LYS A 176 -7.73 -3.75 21.96
N ILE A 177 -7.01 -4.09 23.03
CA ILE A 177 -5.62 -4.57 22.95
C ILE A 177 -5.52 -5.86 22.12
N GLN A 178 -6.46 -6.80 22.28
CA GLN A 178 -6.49 -8.01 21.47
C GLN A 178 -6.70 -7.68 19.99
N LEU A 179 -7.61 -6.75 19.69
CA LEU A 179 -7.87 -6.29 18.33
C LEU A 179 -6.65 -5.60 17.71
N GLU A 180 -5.89 -4.81 18.47
CA GLU A 180 -4.62 -4.21 18.01
C GLU A 180 -3.62 -5.28 17.56
N PHE A 181 -3.43 -6.35 18.35
CA PHE A 181 -2.59 -7.47 17.96
C PHE A 181 -3.10 -8.18 16.69
N LEU A 182 -4.41 -8.45 16.62
CA LEU A 182 -5.02 -9.11 15.46
C LEU A 182 -4.82 -8.28 14.19
N VAL A 183 -5.05 -6.96 14.26
CA VAL A 183 -4.84 -6.03 13.14
C VAL A 183 -3.37 -5.98 12.76
N ALA A 184 -2.45 -5.83 13.71
CA ALA A 184 -1.01 -5.78 13.43
C ALA A 184 -0.52 -7.07 12.75
N ILE A 185 -0.97 -8.24 13.20
CA ILE A 185 -0.63 -9.53 12.58
C ILE A 185 -1.24 -9.65 11.19
N ARG A 186 -2.55 -9.38 11.02
CA ARG A 186 -3.25 -9.47 9.73
C ARG A 186 -2.63 -8.54 8.68
N THR A 187 -2.21 -7.35 9.11
CA THR A 187 -1.72 -6.30 8.20
C THR A 187 -0.21 -6.30 8.00
N GLY A 188 0.56 -6.86 8.95
CA GLY A 188 2.01 -6.77 8.96
C GLY A 188 2.53 -5.39 9.31
N LEU A 189 1.79 -4.61 10.12
CA LEU A 189 2.12 -3.22 10.43
C LEU A 189 2.22 -3.02 11.95
N GLY A 190 3.42 -2.67 12.42
CA GLY A 190 3.67 -2.38 13.83
C GLY A 190 3.06 -1.08 14.34
N SER A 191 2.63 -0.18 13.44
CA SER A 191 2.03 1.11 13.80
C SER A 191 0.76 0.98 14.65
N PHE A 192 0.01 -0.13 14.51
CA PHE A 192 -1.20 -0.40 15.29
C PHE A 192 -0.92 -0.78 16.75
N LEU A 193 0.34 -1.06 17.08
CA LEU A 193 0.75 -1.44 18.43
C LEU A 193 1.22 -0.22 19.25
N SER A 194 1.28 0.97 18.64
CA SER A 194 1.68 2.20 19.33
C SER A 194 0.61 2.69 20.30
N GLU A 195 1.04 3.20 21.45
CA GLU A 195 0.18 3.84 22.46
C GLU A 195 -0.67 5.00 21.89
N ASN A 196 -0.18 5.66 20.83
CA ASN A 196 -0.84 6.81 20.19
C ASN A 196 -1.88 6.44 19.14
N THR A 197 -2.34 5.18 19.10
CA THR A 197 -3.34 4.74 18.14
C THR A 197 -4.71 5.34 18.48
N ARG A 198 -5.02 6.51 17.91
CA ARG A 198 -6.30 7.23 18.05
C ARG A 198 -7.46 6.61 17.26
N LEU A 199 -7.35 5.34 16.86
CA LEU A 199 -8.39 4.64 16.12
C LEU A 199 -9.47 4.11 17.07
N LEU A 200 -10.72 4.26 16.63
CA LEU A 200 -11.87 3.64 17.27
C LEU A 200 -11.84 2.12 17.03
N THR A 201 -12.49 1.35 17.92
CA THR A 201 -12.63 -0.11 17.74
C THR A 201 -13.28 -0.44 16.39
N SER A 202 -14.30 0.31 15.97
CA SER A 202 -14.94 0.13 14.66
C SER A 202 -13.96 0.31 13.49
N GLU A 203 -13.10 1.33 13.55
CA GLU A 203 -12.07 1.56 12.53
C GLU A 203 -11.08 0.39 12.46
N LEU A 204 -10.66 -0.16 13.60
CA LEU A 204 -9.79 -1.33 13.66
C LEU A 204 -10.47 -2.58 13.05
N VAL A 205 -11.77 -2.78 13.31
CA VAL A 205 -12.55 -3.87 12.70
C VAL A 205 -12.62 -3.73 11.18
N GLU A 206 -12.94 -2.54 10.68
CA GLU A 206 -13.02 -2.26 9.24
C GLU A 206 -11.65 -2.45 8.54
N ILE A 207 -10.55 -2.07 9.22
CA ILE A 207 -9.18 -2.33 8.73
C ILE A 207 -8.87 -3.83 8.73
N PHE A 208 -9.26 -4.56 9.78
CA PHE A 208 -9.06 -6.01 9.87
C PHE A 208 -9.77 -6.75 8.71
N LEU A 209 -11.00 -6.34 8.43
CA LEU A 209 -11.86 -6.89 7.38
C LEU A 209 -11.48 -6.42 5.96
N LEU A 210 -10.48 -5.55 5.85
CA LEU A 210 -10.00 -5.00 4.56
C LEU A 210 -11.05 -4.12 3.86
N GLU A 211 -11.93 -3.50 4.64
CA GLU A 211 -12.93 -2.54 4.19
C GLU A 211 -12.38 -1.11 4.23
N LYS A 212 -11.38 -0.85 5.09
CA LYS A 212 -10.61 0.40 5.15
C LYS A 212 -9.14 0.20 4.82
N CYS A 213 -8.51 1.26 4.33
CA CYS A 213 -7.08 1.30 4.06
C CYS A 213 -6.28 1.03 5.34
N ARG A 214 -5.33 0.08 5.26
CA ARG A 214 -4.43 -0.27 6.36
C ARG A 214 -3.41 0.84 6.72
N ASN A 215 -3.28 1.89 5.91
CA ASN A 215 -2.52 3.07 6.32
C ASN A 215 -3.34 3.84 7.37
N ILE A 216 -2.84 3.87 8.61
CA ILE A 216 -3.46 4.51 9.78
C ILE A 216 -3.84 5.99 9.56
N ASN A 217 -3.10 6.67 8.68
CA ASN A 217 -3.34 8.08 8.35
C ASN A 217 -4.37 8.27 7.21
N CYS A 218 -4.63 7.24 6.41
CA CYS A 218 -5.50 7.35 5.23
C CYS A 218 -6.99 7.24 5.59
N ARG A 219 -7.36 6.26 6.44
CA ARG A 219 -8.72 6.00 6.92
C ARG A 219 -9.83 5.86 5.85
N ARG A 220 -9.47 5.82 4.57
CA ARG A 220 -10.43 5.70 3.48
C ARG A 220 -11.03 4.32 3.38
N PHE A 221 -12.31 4.28 3.01
CA PHE A 221 -12.97 3.05 2.59
C PHE A 221 -12.41 2.57 1.25
N LEU A 222 -12.23 1.26 1.15
CA LEU A 222 -11.81 0.58 -0.06
C LEU A 222 -13.08 0.23 -0.83
N LEU A 223 -13.55 1.18 -1.64
CA LEU A 223 -14.70 0.97 -2.51
C LEU A 223 -14.39 -0.18 -3.48
N VAL A 224 -15.33 -1.12 -3.58
CA VAL A 224 -15.26 -2.27 -4.48
C VAL A 224 -15.64 -1.81 -5.90
N GLU A 225 -14.94 -0.82 -6.44
CA GLU A 225 -15.08 -0.48 -7.86
C GLU A 225 -14.05 -1.33 -8.64
N ASP A 226 -14.57 -2.38 -9.30
CA ASP A 226 -13.77 -3.26 -10.14
C ASP A 226 -13.43 -2.53 -11.44
N HIS A 227 -12.40 -1.68 -11.39
CA HIS A 227 -11.87 -1.00 -12.57
C HIS A 227 -11.13 -1.96 -13.55
N GLY A 228 -11.38 -3.27 -13.49
CA GLY A 228 -10.70 -4.29 -14.30
C GLY A 228 -9.19 -4.41 -14.00
N CYS A 229 -8.71 -3.79 -12.91
CA CYS A 229 -7.32 -3.87 -12.52
C CYS A 229 -7.08 -5.10 -11.65
N LYS A 230 -6.20 -6.00 -12.12
CA LYS A 230 -5.81 -7.23 -11.41
C LYS A 230 -5.35 -7.00 -9.97
N ILE A 231 -4.84 -5.80 -9.65
CA ILE A 231 -4.40 -5.47 -8.30
C ILE A 231 -5.58 -5.06 -7.43
N CYS A 232 -6.45 -4.17 -7.91
CA CYS A 232 -7.69 -3.77 -7.21
C CYS A 232 -8.57 -4.98 -6.87
N SER A 233 -8.70 -5.93 -7.80
CA SER A 233 -9.55 -7.11 -7.61
C SER A 233 -9.04 -8.05 -6.50
N THR A 234 -7.76 -7.95 -6.10
CA THR A 234 -7.19 -8.82 -5.04
C THR A 234 -7.49 -8.39 -3.61
N LYS A 235 -8.20 -7.26 -3.40
CA LYS A 235 -8.68 -6.77 -2.08
C LYS A 235 -7.64 -6.88 -0.95
N LYS A 236 -6.43 -6.43 -1.19
CA LYS A 236 -5.30 -6.55 -0.26
C LYS A 236 -5.30 -5.52 0.89
N GLY A 237 -6.38 -4.76 1.08
CA GLY A 237 -6.53 -3.83 2.20
C GLY A 237 -5.78 -2.50 2.05
N PHE A 238 -5.46 -2.06 0.84
CA PHE A 238 -4.86 -0.75 0.59
C PHE A 238 -5.66 0.03 -0.45
N CYS A 239 -5.65 1.36 -0.32
CA CYS A 239 -6.16 2.23 -1.37
C CYS A 239 -5.06 2.44 -2.42
N SER A 240 -5.47 2.74 -3.66
CA SER A 240 -4.54 2.95 -4.77
C SER A 240 -3.58 4.12 -4.55
N GLU A 241 -3.93 5.07 -3.67
CA GLU A 241 -3.19 6.31 -3.43
C GLU A 241 -2.06 6.20 -2.41
N CYS A 242 -2.16 5.30 -1.43
CA CYS A 242 -1.20 5.26 -0.33
C CYS A 242 -0.14 4.18 -0.46
N MET A 243 -0.26 3.23 -1.40
CA MET A 243 0.63 2.08 -1.45
C MET A 243 1.32 1.95 -2.79
N CYS A 244 2.63 1.77 -2.74
CA CYS A 244 3.44 1.60 -3.92
C CYS A 244 3.18 0.20 -4.48
N LEU A 245 2.70 0.11 -5.73
CA LEU A 245 2.43 -1.19 -6.35
C LEU A 245 3.66 -2.09 -6.53
N VAL A 246 4.86 -1.53 -6.44
CA VAL A 246 6.10 -2.25 -6.68
C VAL A 246 6.68 -2.84 -5.40
N CYS A 247 6.80 -2.05 -4.34
CA CYS A 247 7.38 -2.50 -3.08
C CYS A 247 6.35 -2.80 -1.99
N LEU A 248 5.08 -2.47 -2.22
CA LEU A 248 3.96 -2.65 -1.29
C LEU A 248 4.14 -1.90 0.04
N HIS A 249 5.09 -0.96 0.12
CA HIS A 249 5.20 -0.02 1.22
C HIS A 249 4.29 1.17 0.99
N PHE A 250 3.89 1.80 2.09
CA PHE A 250 3.13 3.03 2.03
C PHE A 250 4.02 4.20 1.65
N ASP A 251 3.43 5.12 0.88
CA ASP A 251 3.91 6.47 0.77
C ASP A 251 2.75 7.43 1.05
N CYS A 252 3.07 8.56 1.66
CA CYS A 252 2.16 9.67 1.84
C CYS A 252 2.66 10.92 1.10
N ALA A 253 3.72 10.77 0.29
CA ALA A 253 4.20 11.80 -0.62
C ALA A 253 3.11 12.09 -1.65
N ASN A 254 2.36 13.15 -1.38
CA ASN A 254 1.47 13.76 -2.34
C ASN A 254 2.19 14.96 -2.94
N ASN A 255 1.79 15.36 -4.15
CA ASN A 255 2.27 16.58 -4.77
C ASN A 255 3.79 16.58 -4.99
N THR A 256 4.35 15.44 -5.41
CA THR A 256 5.80 15.27 -5.67
C THR A 256 6.04 14.44 -6.94
N CYS A 257 7.24 14.55 -7.50
CA CYS A 257 7.72 13.70 -8.59
C CYS A 257 8.22 12.34 -8.08
N SER A 258 8.50 12.22 -6.79
CA SER A 258 8.83 10.95 -6.12
C SER A 258 7.68 9.93 -6.12
N TRP A 259 6.43 10.38 -6.27
CA TRP A 259 5.24 9.54 -6.29
C TRP A 259 4.56 9.57 -7.66
N VAL A 260 4.77 8.54 -8.47
CA VAL A 260 4.34 8.50 -9.88
C VAL A 260 3.04 7.72 -10.03
N GLY A 261 2.04 8.36 -10.64
CA GLY A 261 0.70 7.81 -10.84
C GLY A 261 0.40 7.41 -12.29
N CYS A 262 -0.42 6.37 -12.45
CA CYS A 262 -1.04 6.04 -13.73
C CYS A 262 -2.29 6.90 -13.97
N ASP A 263 -2.34 7.62 -15.08
CA ASP A 263 -3.45 8.49 -15.49
C ASP A 263 -4.72 7.72 -15.94
N ALA A 264 -4.65 6.40 -16.11
CA ALA A 264 -5.81 5.57 -16.45
C ALA A 264 -6.49 4.93 -15.24
N CYS A 265 -5.71 4.39 -14.29
CA CYS A 265 -6.24 3.61 -13.17
C CYS A 265 -5.86 4.17 -11.78
N LEU A 266 -5.17 5.30 -11.74
CA LEU A 266 -4.79 6.01 -10.51
C LEU A 266 -4.02 5.14 -9.50
N HIS A 267 -3.27 4.18 -10.01
CA HIS A 267 -2.30 3.45 -9.21
C HIS A 267 -0.97 4.17 -9.17
N TRP A 268 -0.36 4.18 -8.00
CA TRP A 268 0.87 4.92 -7.76
C TRP A 268 2.05 4.01 -7.41
N CYS A 269 3.25 4.52 -7.64
CA CYS A 269 4.49 3.89 -7.21
C CYS A 269 5.57 4.92 -6.92
N HIS A 270 6.52 4.56 -6.05
CA HIS A 270 7.74 5.34 -5.90
C HIS A 270 8.47 5.42 -7.24
N ALA A 271 8.92 6.61 -7.64
CA ALA A 271 9.72 6.81 -8.84
C ALA A 271 10.93 5.86 -8.87
N VAL A 272 11.63 5.72 -7.74
CA VAL A 272 12.80 4.81 -7.61
C VAL A 272 12.40 3.35 -7.84
N CYS A 273 11.24 2.93 -7.33
CA CYS A 273 10.75 1.58 -7.54
C CYS A 273 10.39 1.34 -9.01
N GLY A 274 9.73 2.32 -9.64
CA GLY A 274 9.42 2.29 -11.07
C GLY A 274 10.68 2.20 -11.94
N ILE A 275 11.70 3.01 -11.65
CA ILE A 275 12.99 3.00 -12.36
C ILE A 275 13.69 1.64 -12.18
N ARG A 276 13.84 1.15 -10.95
CA ARG A 276 14.52 -0.14 -10.66
C ARG A 276 13.84 -1.33 -11.32
N ARG A 277 12.51 -1.31 -11.47
CA ARG A 277 11.74 -2.34 -12.17
C ARG A 277 11.62 -2.11 -13.68
N ASN A 278 12.29 -1.09 -14.22
CA ASN A 278 12.22 -0.72 -15.63
C ASN A 278 10.77 -0.45 -16.13
N LEU A 279 9.97 0.16 -15.25
CA LEU A 279 8.62 0.63 -15.52
C LEU A 279 8.61 2.09 -15.96
N ILE A 280 9.62 2.87 -15.58
CA ILE A 280 9.85 4.21 -16.09
C ILE A 280 10.95 4.11 -17.14
N LYS A 281 10.57 4.18 -18.43
CA LYS A 281 11.50 4.01 -19.56
C LYS A 281 11.05 4.75 -20.82
N PRO A 282 11.94 4.98 -21.80
CA PRO A 282 11.55 5.44 -23.12
C PRO A 282 10.58 4.45 -23.78
N GLY A 283 9.54 4.97 -24.42
CA GLY A 283 8.58 4.18 -25.18
C GLY A 283 7.99 4.97 -26.35
N PRO A 284 7.23 4.30 -27.23
CA PRO A 284 6.71 4.92 -28.45
C PRO A 284 5.74 6.06 -28.13
N SER A 285 5.89 7.18 -28.83
CA SER A 285 4.98 8.32 -28.70
C SER A 285 3.62 8.01 -29.33
N LEU A 286 2.54 8.02 -28.54
CA LEU A 286 1.17 7.79 -29.02
C LEU A 286 0.64 8.91 -29.94
N LYS A 287 1.28 10.09 -29.93
CA LYS A 287 0.80 11.31 -30.61
C LYS A 287 1.84 11.93 -31.56
N GLY A 288 2.96 11.26 -31.82
CA GLY A 288 4.06 11.79 -32.61
C GLY A 288 4.23 11.07 -33.95
N PRO A 289 5.01 11.65 -34.89
CA PRO A 289 5.43 10.93 -36.09
C PRO A 289 6.15 9.62 -35.71
N SER A 290 5.96 8.60 -36.54
CA SER A 290 6.59 7.28 -36.41
C SER A 290 8.09 7.45 -36.13
N ARG A 291 8.58 6.82 -35.04
CA ARG A 291 9.95 6.85 -34.47
C ARG A 291 10.25 7.83 -33.33
N THR A 292 9.33 8.69 -32.90
CA THR A 292 9.59 9.50 -31.69
C THR A 292 9.35 8.67 -30.42
N THR A 293 10.36 8.56 -29.56
CA THR A 293 10.23 7.99 -28.21
C THR A 293 9.92 9.09 -27.21
N LYS A 294 9.31 8.75 -26.08
CA LYS A 294 9.05 9.64 -24.94
C LYS A 294 9.26 8.86 -23.65
N MET A 295 9.66 9.56 -22.59
CA MET A 295 9.70 8.95 -21.27
C MET A 295 8.29 8.59 -20.77
N GLN A 296 8.05 7.33 -20.42
CA GLN A 296 6.75 6.80 -20.04
C GLN A 296 6.84 5.97 -18.75
N PHE A 297 5.76 5.98 -17.97
CA PHE A 297 5.52 5.06 -16.87
C PHE A 297 4.53 3.97 -17.29
N TYR A 298 4.96 2.71 -17.18
CA TYR A 298 4.17 1.54 -17.48
C TYR A 298 3.55 0.99 -16.19
N CYS A 299 2.23 1.12 -16.08
CA CYS A 299 1.50 0.68 -14.89
C CYS A 299 1.47 -0.86 -14.79
N LEU A 300 1.94 -1.41 -13.67
CA LEU A 300 1.83 -2.85 -13.38
C LEU A 300 0.38 -3.35 -13.29
N GLY A 301 -0.55 -2.46 -12.92
CA GLY A 301 -1.95 -2.82 -12.68
C GLY A 301 -2.76 -3.02 -13.96
N CYS A 302 -2.65 -2.09 -14.91
CA CYS A 302 -3.46 -2.09 -16.14
C CYS A 302 -2.64 -2.16 -17.43
N GLY A 303 -1.30 -2.09 -17.36
CA GLY A 303 -0.42 -2.06 -18.53
C GLY A 303 -0.42 -0.72 -19.29
N HIS A 304 -1.19 0.26 -18.84
CA HIS A 304 -1.23 1.59 -19.47
C HIS A 304 0.13 2.31 -19.38
N ALA A 305 0.48 3.02 -20.45
CA ALA A 305 1.71 3.82 -20.55
C ALA A 305 1.38 5.31 -20.40
N SER A 306 1.65 5.86 -19.22
CA SER A 306 1.43 7.28 -18.88
C SER A 306 2.66 8.11 -19.26
N GLU A 307 2.46 9.32 -19.82
CA GLU A 307 3.59 10.19 -20.19
C GLU A 307 4.20 10.88 -18.95
N MET A 308 5.53 10.83 -18.80
CA MET A 308 6.22 11.41 -17.65
C MET A 308 6.49 12.92 -17.75
N PHE A 309 6.70 13.47 -18.96
CA PHE A 309 7.01 14.89 -19.11
C PHE A 309 5.83 15.77 -18.67
N GLY A 310 4.62 15.48 -19.18
CA GLY A 310 3.40 16.17 -18.75
C GLY A 310 3.16 16.04 -17.25
N PHE A 311 3.31 14.82 -16.71
CA PHE A 311 3.18 14.56 -15.27
C PHE A 311 4.10 15.46 -14.43
N VAL A 312 5.42 15.47 -14.72
CA VAL A 312 6.37 16.28 -13.95
C VAL A 312 6.08 17.78 -14.11
N LYS A 313 5.74 18.21 -15.33
CA LYS A 313 5.35 19.60 -15.56
C LYS A 313 4.14 20.01 -14.70
N ASP A 314 3.10 19.19 -14.67
CA ASP A 314 1.89 19.47 -13.91
C ASP A 314 2.17 19.52 -12.40
N VAL A 315 3.01 18.62 -11.88
CA VAL A 315 3.45 18.63 -10.47
C VAL A 315 4.18 19.93 -10.15
N PHE A 316 5.17 20.34 -10.96
CA PHE A 316 5.92 21.57 -10.68
C PHE A 316 5.04 22.82 -10.77
N MET A 317 4.19 22.91 -11.81
CA MET A 317 3.31 24.07 -11.99
C MET A 317 2.27 24.21 -10.86
N SER A 318 1.83 23.10 -10.28
CA SER A 318 0.78 23.09 -9.26
C SER A 318 1.33 23.17 -7.84
N CYS A 319 2.50 22.60 -7.57
CA CYS A 319 2.95 22.31 -6.21
C CYS A 319 4.29 22.94 -5.83
N ALA A 320 5.16 23.23 -6.79
CA ALA A 320 6.55 23.61 -6.48
C ALA A 320 6.67 24.94 -5.71
N LYS A 321 5.66 25.81 -5.79
CA LYS A 321 5.61 27.09 -5.05
C LYS A 321 5.45 26.91 -3.54
N GLU A 322 4.88 25.78 -3.11
CA GLU A 322 4.67 25.47 -1.69
C GLU A 322 5.83 24.67 -1.08
N TRP A 323 6.76 24.20 -1.91
CA TRP A 323 7.89 23.40 -1.44
C TRP A 323 8.96 24.27 -0.78
N GLY A 324 9.49 23.79 0.34
CA GLY A 324 10.74 24.30 0.90
C GLY A 324 11.94 23.91 0.02
N GLU A 325 13.07 24.60 0.22
CA GLU A 325 14.32 24.38 -0.53
C GLU A 325 14.76 22.90 -0.54
N GLU A 326 14.71 22.22 0.61
CA GLU A 326 15.08 20.81 0.72
C GLU A 326 14.19 19.90 -0.15
N THR A 327 12.87 20.14 -0.13
CA THR A 327 11.91 19.40 -0.96
C THR A 327 12.15 19.66 -2.43
N LEU A 328 12.33 20.93 -2.83
CA LEU A 328 12.61 21.28 -4.21
C LEU A 328 13.88 20.59 -4.73
N MET A 329 14.98 20.61 -3.96
CA MET A 329 16.20 19.88 -4.32
C MET A 329 15.95 18.37 -4.48
N LYS A 330 15.24 17.75 -3.54
CA LYS A 330 14.88 16.32 -3.64
C LYS A 330 14.07 16.03 -4.90
N GLU A 331 13.07 16.84 -5.21
CA GLU A 331 12.21 16.65 -6.37
C GLU A 331 12.96 16.87 -7.70
N LEU A 332 13.89 17.84 -7.76
CA LEU A 332 14.79 18.00 -8.91
C LEU A 332 15.70 16.77 -9.12
N ASP A 333 16.20 16.15 -8.04
CA ASP A 333 16.96 14.90 -8.14
C ASP A 333 16.09 13.73 -8.66
N TYR A 334 14.81 13.67 -8.28
CA TYR A 334 13.87 12.71 -8.86
C TYR A 334 13.62 12.96 -10.34
N VAL A 335 13.44 14.21 -10.76
CA VAL A 335 13.32 14.56 -12.19
C VAL A 335 14.57 14.08 -12.95
N ARG A 336 15.76 14.36 -12.42
CA ARG A 336 17.02 13.89 -13.03
C ARG A 336 17.04 12.38 -13.21
N LYS A 337 16.65 11.61 -12.18
CA LYS A 337 16.56 10.14 -12.23
C LYS A 337 15.51 9.63 -13.21
N ILE A 338 14.34 10.26 -13.24
CA ILE A 338 13.25 9.92 -14.16
C ILE A 338 13.68 10.12 -15.62
N PHE A 339 14.39 11.18 -15.95
CA PHE A 339 14.74 11.49 -17.34
C PHE A 339 16.15 11.06 -17.76
N GLN A 340 16.92 10.38 -16.89
CA GLN A 340 18.30 9.95 -17.17
C GLN A 340 18.43 9.11 -18.46
N GLY A 341 17.43 8.28 -18.77
CA GLY A 341 17.40 7.45 -19.96
C GLY A 341 16.63 8.03 -21.14
N SER A 342 16.18 9.29 -21.09
CA SER A 342 15.37 9.87 -22.16
C SER A 342 16.16 10.01 -23.46
N GLU A 343 15.53 9.64 -24.57
CA GLU A 343 16.10 9.78 -25.92
C GLU A 343 15.58 11.04 -26.64
N ASP A 344 14.44 11.57 -26.18
CA ASP A 344 13.75 12.69 -26.77
C ASP A 344 14.30 14.04 -26.29
N PHE A 345 14.19 15.05 -27.16
CA PHE A 345 14.75 16.38 -26.88
C PHE A 345 14.21 16.98 -25.57
N LYS A 346 12.89 16.85 -25.32
CA LYS A 346 12.25 17.44 -24.14
C LYS A 346 12.72 16.79 -22.84
N GLY A 347 12.77 15.45 -22.80
CA GLY A 347 13.25 14.75 -21.62
C GLY A 347 14.74 14.97 -21.36
N LYS A 348 15.57 14.99 -22.41
CA LYS A 348 17.01 15.33 -22.28
C LYS A 348 17.23 16.74 -21.75
N GLU A 349 16.51 17.72 -22.30
CA GLU A 349 16.58 19.11 -21.83
C GLU A 349 16.16 19.22 -20.36
N LEU A 350 15.07 18.56 -19.98
CA LEU A 350 14.58 18.58 -18.60
C LEU A 350 15.56 17.91 -17.63
N HIS A 351 16.19 16.81 -18.02
CA HIS A 351 17.25 16.17 -17.24
C HIS A 351 18.41 17.14 -16.96
N VAL A 352 18.91 17.82 -18.00
CA VAL A 352 20.02 18.78 -17.88
C VAL A 352 19.62 19.99 -17.04
N LYS A 353 18.43 20.56 -17.29
CA LYS A 353 17.90 21.69 -16.51
C LYS A 353 17.78 21.34 -15.03
N ALA A 354 17.24 20.16 -14.71
CA ALA A 354 17.10 19.71 -13.33
C ALA A 354 18.46 19.59 -12.62
N ASP A 355 19.49 19.06 -13.30
CA ASP A 355 20.84 18.93 -12.76
C ASP A 355 21.52 20.30 -12.52
N VAL A 356 21.37 21.24 -13.47
CA VAL A 356 21.87 22.61 -13.34
C VAL A 356 21.19 23.36 -12.19
N LEU A 357 19.86 23.28 -12.09
CA LEU A 357 19.10 23.95 -11.03
C LEU A 357 19.39 23.35 -9.66
N HIS A 358 19.45 22.02 -9.56
CA HIS A 358 19.85 21.33 -8.34
C HIS A 358 21.24 21.81 -7.87
N THR A 359 22.22 21.86 -8.79
CA THR A 359 23.58 22.31 -8.48
C THR A 359 23.61 23.77 -8.01
N LYS A 360 22.87 24.65 -8.69
CA LYS A 360 22.77 26.07 -8.32
C LYS A 360 22.09 26.28 -6.97
N LEU A 361 21.11 25.46 -6.60
CA LEU A 361 20.48 25.51 -5.28
C LEU A 361 21.47 25.08 -4.19
N VAL A 362 22.17 23.96 -4.40
CA VAL A 362 23.21 23.47 -3.47
C VAL A 362 24.32 24.52 -3.26
N THR A 363 24.74 25.20 -4.32
CA THR A 363 25.75 26.28 -4.24
C THR A 363 25.19 27.65 -3.89
N LYS A 364 23.88 27.76 -3.61
CA LYS A 364 23.16 29.00 -3.27
C LYS A 364 23.31 30.11 -4.32
N MET A 365 23.46 29.74 -5.59
CA MET A 365 23.56 30.64 -6.73
C MET A 365 22.20 31.04 -7.33
N ILE A 366 21.12 30.46 -6.84
CA ILE A 366 19.75 30.75 -7.28
C ILE A 366 18.79 30.61 -6.09
N SER A 367 17.69 31.38 -6.10
CA SER A 367 16.64 31.21 -5.11
C SER A 367 15.74 30.00 -5.46
N PRO A 368 15.07 29.36 -4.47
CA PRO A 368 14.08 28.32 -4.74
C PRO A 368 12.96 28.77 -5.68
N SER A 369 12.48 30.01 -5.53
CA SER A 369 11.42 30.56 -6.39
C SER A 369 11.88 30.67 -7.84
N ASP A 370 13.06 31.24 -8.08
CA ASP A 370 13.61 31.36 -9.42
C ASP A 370 13.82 29.98 -10.05
N ALA A 371 14.32 29.01 -9.29
CA ALA A 371 14.49 27.64 -9.78
C ALA A 371 13.16 27.00 -10.23
N CYS A 372 12.06 27.26 -9.51
CA CYS A 372 10.72 26.83 -9.92
C CYS A 372 10.23 27.51 -11.20
N ASP A 373 10.61 28.77 -11.44
CA ASP A 373 10.23 29.50 -12.66
C ASP A 373 11.09 29.11 -13.87
N PHE A 374 12.33 28.68 -13.68
CA PHE A 374 13.25 28.35 -14.77
C PHE A 374 13.18 26.90 -15.28
N ILE A 375 12.57 25.98 -14.53
CA ILE A 375 12.53 24.56 -14.91
C ILE A 375 11.64 24.31 -16.15
N PHE A 376 10.58 25.11 -16.38
CA PHE A 376 9.56 24.86 -17.42
C PHE A 376 9.15 26.04 -18.30
#